data_AF-A0A7C6AQU4-F1
#
_entry.id   AF-A0A7C6AQU4-F1
#
_cell.length_a   1.000
_cell.length_b   1.000
_cell.length_c   1.000
_cell.angle_alpha   90.00
_cell.angle_beta   90.00
_cell.angle_gamma   90.00
#
_symmetry.space_group_name_H-M   'P 1'
#
loop_
_entity.id
_entity.type
_entity.pdbx_description
1 polymer ?
#
loop_
_entity_poly.entity_id
_entity_poly.type
_entity_poly.pdbx_seq_one_letter_code
_entity_poly.pdbx_strand_id
1 'polypeptide(L)'
;MIGRGQARIGLHFLFLALCLGRAEGGDRLLPVATLVPEVSSGLKIIHVLDVKAEGNLLFAAGYGGLSIFDITDPRAPRQLSNLNPITSATETFYWRLEVKGGYVYLTRRQGGMDIVDATDPAHPRLVGNYRFDGEIAYEGITRTGDTLCLGAYGRGVELVDISLPEAPRHLGFVPGRRAFAAQLLADHLLVADLEEGLVVYDGRDLSRPRLVARDSSATGAQFLAASGGILCVARGSAGIRVYNLEDARYPRCVAEIGPLGACFHLTLADSLLFLAEGLECEVYDLRDPAHPIRLGREPAAEWISGIAARGSWVFLADWEQVRILERGEGPEADLFLSPSFLGFGGFEPGVAETGTLLCRNVGDSPVFISGIEASDPAFSAAPRSLALEPGEESLVTVTFEPPSAGRFEAQLRVISNDADRPVQDVPLLAGTRDLGPGDVAPDFSLVNALDGRTIRLSELRGRPVLITFFAGW
;
A
#
# COMPACT_ATOMS: atom_id res chain seq x y z
N MET A 1 -55.45 5.10 -34.02
CA MET A 1 -54.29 5.99 -34.21
C MET A 1 -53.58 6.12 -32.88
N ILE A 2 -52.47 5.41 -32.69
CA ILE A 2 -51.65 5.44 -31.48
C ILE A 2 -50.23 5.74 -31.95
N GLY A 3 -49.69 6.88 -31.51
CA GLY A 3 -48.39 7.40 -31.90
C GLY A 3 -47.25 6.70 -31.16
N ARG A 4 -46.21 6.36 -31.91
CA ARG A 4 -44.98 5.70 -31.49
C ARG A 4 -44.07 6.67 -30.72
N GLY A 5 -43.58 6.23 -29.56
CA GLY A 5 -42.37 6.76 -28.93
C GLY A 5 -41.44 5.59 -28.62
N GLN A 6 -40.37 5.43 -29.39
CA GLN A 6 -39.30 4.47 -29.13
C GLN A 6 -38.28 5.11 -28.18
N ALA A 7 -38.20 4.65 -26.94
CA ALA A 7 -37.01 4.81 -26.12
C ALA A 7 -36.09 3.61 -26.37
N ARG A 8 -34.94 3.85 -27.00
CA ARG A 8 -33.86 2.86 -27.13
C ARG A 8 -33.05 2.88 -25.84
N ILE A 9 -33.25 1.87 -24.99
CA ILE A 9 -32.31 1.52 -23.92
C ILE A 9 -31.22 0.67 -24.57
N GLY A 10 -29.99 1.18 -24.60
CA GLY A 10 -28.84 0.47 -25.14
C GLY A 10 -28.37 -0.63 -24.19
N LEU A 11 -28.73 -1.88 -24.48
CA LEU A 11 -28.06 -3.06 -23.92
C LEU A 11 -26.57 -3.03 -24.32
N HIS A 12 -25.65 -3.14 -23.36
CA HIS A 12 -24.25 -3.48 -23.63
C HIS A 12 -23.89 -4.75 -22.86
N PHE A 13 -23.14 -5.62 -23.54
CA PHE A 13 -23.00 -7.05 -23.31
C PHE A 13 -22.31 -7.40 -21.99
N LEU A 14 -22.95 -8.30 -21.25
CA LEU A 14 -22.47 -9.01 -20.06
C LEU A 14 -21.70 -10.26 -20.53
N PHE A 15 -20.39 -10.33 -20.27
CA PHE A 15 -19.67 -11.60 -20.31
C PHE A 15 -19.47 -12.08 -18.87
N LEU A 16 -20.19 -13.15 -18.51
CA LEU A 16 -20.06 -13.85 -17.24
C LEU A 16 -18.88 -14.83 -17.38
N ALA A 17 -17.75 -14.53 -16.75
CA ALA A 17 -16.67 -15.50 -16.56
C ALA A 17 -16.71 -15.97 -15.10
N LEU A 18 -17.20 -17.19 -14.88
CA LEU A 18 -17.10 -17.89 -13.61
C LEU A 18 -15.68 -18.45 -13.51
N CYS A 19 -14.79 -17.79 -12.78
CA CYS A 19 -13.48 -18.31 -12.43
C CYS A 19 -13.50 -18.79 -10.97
N LEU A 20 -13.72 -20.09 -10.78
CA LEU A 20 -13.40 -20.79 -9.52
C LEU A 20 -11.87 -20.97 -9.46
N GLY A 21 -11.17 -19.96 -8.94
CA GLY A 21 -9.76 -20.06 -8.59
C GLY A 21 -9.58 -20.50 -7.14
N ARG A 22 -8.81 -21.59 -6.92
CA ARG A 22 -8.31 -22.01 -5.60
C ARG A 22 -7.61 -20.84 -4.89
N ALA A 23 -7.88 -20.68 -3.60
CA ALA A 23 -7.06 -19.85 -2.72
C ALA A 23 -5.76 -20.61 -2.43
N GLU A 24 -4.68 -20.25 -3.11
CA GLU A 24 -3.32 -20.53 -2.63
C GLU A 24 -2.95 -19.42 -1.64
N GLY A 25 -2.39 -19.80 -0.50
CA GLY A 25 -2.09 -18.92 0.63
C GLY A 25 -1.15 -17.79 0.22
N GLY A 26 -1.61 -16.56 0.41
CA GLY A 26 -0.90 -15.30 0.25
C GLY A 26 -1.65 -14.22 1.03
N ASP A 27 -0.97 -13.11 1.33
CA ASP A 27 -1.46 -11.94 2.07
C ASP A 27 -2.94 -11.66 1.80
N ARG A 28 -3.73 -11.60 2.87
CA ARG A 28 -5.16 -11.35 2.76
C ARG A 28 -5.44 -9.88 2.96
N LEU A 29 -6.16 -9.28 2.03
CA LEU A 29 -6.94 -8.11 2.33
C LEU A 29 -8.05 -8.54 3.31
N LEU A 30 -8.06 -7.94 4.49
CA LEU A 30 -9.02 -8.27 5.54
C LEU A 30 -10.20 -7.29 5.44
N PRO A 31 -11.43 -7.78 5.23
CA PRO A 31 -12.60 -6.91 5.28
C PRO A 31 -12.77 -6.35 6.70
N VAL A 32 -12.82 -5.02 6.81
CA VAL A 32 -12.89 -4.32 8.09
C VAL A 32 -14.25 -3.67 8.30
N ALA A 33 -14.72 -2.91 7.32
CA ALA A 33 -16.00 -2.21 7.43
C ALA A 33 -16.70 -2.06 6.07
N THR A 34 -18.01 -1.88 6.14
CA THR A 34 -18.88 -1.62 5.00
C THR A 34 -19.72 -0.40 5.28
N LEU A 35 -19.74 0.53 4.33
CA LEU A 35 -20.48 1.79 4.39
C LEU A 35 -21.52 1.83 3.28
N VAL A 36 -22.78 2.04 3.64
CA VAL A 36 -23.85 2.27 2.67
C VAL A 36 -24.21 3.75 2.72
N PRO A 37 -23.86 4.55 1.69
CA PRO A 37 -24.13 5.99 1.71
C PRO A 37 -25.63 6.29 1.79
N GLU A 38 -26.02 7.15 2.75
CA GLU A 38 -27.40 7.62 2.84
C GLU A 38 -27.82 8.44 1.61
N VAL A 39 -29.07 8.28 1.15
CA VAL A 39 -29.65 9.06 0.05
C VAL A 39 -30.76 9.95 0.57
N SER A 40 -30.56 11.26 0.40
CA SER A 40 -31.52 12.29 0.81
C SER A 40 -32.77 12.39 -0.09
N SER A 41 -32.73 11.86 -1.32
CA SER A 41 -33.77 12.08 -2.34
C SER A 41 -34.89 11.02 -2.42
N GLY A 42 -34.92 10.03 -1.51
CA GLY A 42 -35.94 8.96 -1.50
C GLY A 42 -35.89 7.98 -2.68
N LEU A 43 -34.98 8.20 -3.64
CA LEU A 43 -34.65 7.27 -4.72
C LEU A 43 -33.59 6.29 -4.22
N LYS A 44 -33.82 4.97 -4.39
CA LYS A 44 -32.93 3.91 -3.89
C LYS A 44 -31.68 3.67 -4.75
N ILE A 45 -31.25 4.62 -5.58
CA ILE A 45 -30.10 4.44 -6.49
C ILE A 45 -28.84 4.94 -5.77
N ILE A 46 -28.08 4.00 -5.19
CA ILE A 46 -26.86 4.24 -4.41
C ILE A 46 -25.58 3.79 -5.13
N HIS A 47 -25.52 3.99 -6.45
CA HIS A 47 -24.33 3.54 -7.18
C HIS A 47 -23.11 4.40 -6.84
N VAL A 48 -22.15 3.87 -6.09
CA VAL A 48 -20.85 4.47 -5.81
C VAL A 48 -19.90 4.16 -6.97
N LEU A 49 -19.31 5.20 -7.55
CA LEU A 49 -18.49 5.11 -8.75
C LEU A 49 -17.02 5.44 -8.52
N ASP A 50 -16.75 6.22 -7.49
CA ASP A 50 -15.39 6.58 -7.13
C ASP A 50 -15.26 6.94 -5.65
N VAL A 51 -14.07 6.75 -5.10
CA VAL A 51 -13.72 7.05 -3.71
C VAL A 51 -12.34 7.70 -3.63
N LYS A 52 -12.17 8.63 -2.69
CA LYS A 52 -10.86 9.20 -2.32
C LYS A 52 -10.74 9.35 -0.82
N ALA A 53 -9.55 9.06 -0.29
CA ALA A 53 -9.20 9.32 1.10
C ALA A 53 -8.19 10.47 1.17
N GLU A 54 -8.45 11.49 1.98
CA GLU A 54 -7.51 12.59 2.26
C GLU A 54 -7.53 12.88 3.77
N GLY A 55 -6.36 12.76 4.42
CA GLY A 55 -6.29 12.84 5.88
C GLY A 55 -7.22 11.82 6.53
N ASN A 56 -8.05 12.26 7.47
CA ASN A 56 -9.04 11.43 8.18
C ASN A 56 -10.42 11.37 7.51
N LEU A 57 -10.54 11.83 6.27
CA LEU A 57 -11.80 11.86 5.53
C LEU A 57 -11.79 10.89 4.36
N LEU A 58 -12.93 10.25 4.14
CA LEU A 58 -13.24 9.45 2.97
C LEU A 58 -14.40 10.09 2.22
N PHE A 59 -14.21 10.32 0.94
CA PHE A 59 -15.18 10.90 0.03
C PHE A 59 -15.63 9.82 -0.94
N ALA A 60 -16.93 9.65 -1.12
CA ALA A 60 -17.53 8.69 -2.04
C ALA A 60 -18.51 9.42 -2.96
N ALA A 61 -18.35 9.24 -4.28
CA ALA A 61 -19.17 9.91 -5.28
C ALA A 61 -19.89 8.92 -6.19
N GLY A 62 -21.07 9.31 -6.68
CA GLY A 62 -21.84 8.48 -7.59
C GLY A 62 -23.25 9.01 -7.84
N TYR A 63 -24.22 8.10 -7.97
CA TYR A 63 -25.64 8.44 -8.22
C TYR A 63 -26.33 9.05 -7.00
N GLY A 64 -25.84 8.76 -5.79
CA GLY A 64 -26.32 9.34 -4.54
C GLY A 64 -25.74 10.74 -4.21
N GLY A 65 -24.98 11.35 -5.13
CA GLY A 65 -24.24 12.59 -4.88
C GLY A 65 -22.86 12.33 -4.27
N LEU A 66 -22.42 13.23 -3.40
CA LEU A 66 -21.16 13.15 -2.63
C LEU A 66 -21.47 12.79 -1.18
N SER A 67 -20.92 11.69 -0.68
CA SER A 67 -20.97 11.33 0.73
C SER A 67 -19.60 11.46 1.36
N ILE A 68 -19.54 12.00 2.58
CA ILE A 68 -18.30 12.26 3.31
C ILE A 68 -18.34 11.48 4.62
N PHE A 69 -17.27 10.75 4.92
CA PHE A 69 -17.13 9.93 6.11
C PHE A 69 -15.88 10.33 6.90
N ASP A 70 -15.98 10.27 8.22
CA ASP A 70 -14.85 10.27 9.14
C ASP A 70 -14.28 8.85 9.21
N ILE A 71 -13.00 8.73 8.87
CA ILE A 71 -12.19 7.51 8.91
C ILE A 71 -10.93 7.71 9.78
N THR A 72 -11.06 8.50 10.85
CA THR A 72 -10.05 8.59 11.91
C THR A 72 -9.74 7.20 12.47
N ASP A 73 -10.79 6.40 12.71
CA ASP A 73 -10.68 4.96 12.89
C ASP A 73 -11.38 4.25 11.71
N PRO A 74 -10.62 3.69 10.75
CA PRO A 74 -11.18 2.95 9.62
C PRO A 74 -11.96 1.68 10.01
N ARG A 75 -11.81 1.20 11.25
CA ARG A 75 -12.60 0.08 11.79
C ARG A 75 -13.98 0.51 12.27
N ALA A 76 -14.17 1.80 12.53
CA ALA A 76 -15.43 2.38 12.98
C ALA A 76 -15.75 3.67 12.20
N PRO A 77 -15.88 3.59 10.86
CA PRO A 77 -16.13 4.76 10.03
C PRO A 77 -17.52 5.36 10.30
N ARG A 78 -17.63 6.69 10.21
CA ARG A 78 -18.90 7.40 10.47
C ARG A 78 -19.24 8.37 9.36
N GLN A 79 -20.45 8.27 8.81
CA GLN A 79 -20.92 9.25 7.83
C GLN A 79 -21.11 10.62 8.50
N LEU A 80 -20.55 11.66 7.86
CA LEU A 80 -20.66 13.05 8.29
C LEU A 80 -21.78 13.76 7.55
N SER A 81 -21.87 13.55 6.24
CA SER A 81 -22.81 14.26 5.37
C SER A 81 -23.08 13.51 4.07
N ASN A 82 -24.16 13.90 3.39
CA ASN A 82 -24.46 13.55 2.01
C ASN A 82 -24.94 14.83 1.29
N LEU A 83 -24.18 15.29 0.30
CA LEU A 83 -24.55 16.38 -0.58
C LEU A 83 -25.00 15.81 -1.91
N ASN A 84 -26.30 15.90 -2.19
CA ASN A 84 -26.85 15.57 -3.49
C ASN A 84 -27.52 16.79 -4.12
N PRO A 85 -26.79 17.62 -4.88
CA PRO A 85 -27.37 18.77 -5.55
C PRO A 85 -28.16 18.35 -6.80
N ILE A 86 -28.14 17.06 -7.16
CA ILE A 86 -28.78 16.51 -8.34
C ILE A 86 -30.24 16.18 -8.01
N THR A 87 -31.17 16.93 -8.59
CA THR A 87 -32.61 16.84 -8.27
C THR A 87 -33.41 16.01 -9.28
N SER A 88 -32.78 15.38 -10.26
CA SER A 88 -33.45 14.63 -11.32
C SER A 88 -32.86 13.23 -11.48
N ALA A 89 -33.72 12.21 -11.40
CA ALA A 89 -33.32 10.80 -11.53
C ALA A 89 -32.74 10.44 -12.92
N THR A 90 -32.98 11.28 -13.93
CA THR A 90 -32.54 11.07 -15.31
C THR A 90 -31.33 11.91 -15.69
N GLU A 91 -30.93 12.87 -14.85
CA GLU A 91 -29.87 13.82 -15.16
C GLU A 91 -28.79 13.75 -14.10
N THR A 92 -27.75 12.98 -14.46
CA THR A 92 -26.37 13.20 -14.01
C THR A 92 -26.02 12.54 -12.68
N PHE A 93 -24.80 12.02 -12.63
CA PHE A 93 -24.17 11.43 -11.46
C PHE A 93 -22.69 11.82 -11.51
N TYR A 94 -22.00 11.72 -10.38
CA TYR A 94 -20.57 12.01 -10.32
C TYR A 94 -19.75 10.79 -10.70
N TRP A 95 -18.89 10.94 -11.71
CA TRP A 95 -18.13 9.83 -12.29
C TRP A 95 -16.81 9.59 -11.54
N ARG A 96 -16.04 10.66 -11.32
CA ARG A 96 -14.76 10.64 -10.58
C ARG A 96 -14.63 11.87 -9.71
N LEU A 97 -13.75 11.77 -8.69
CA LEU A 97 -13.46 12.88 -7.81
C LEU A 97 -11.96 13.07 -7.53
N GLU A 98 -11.58 14.31 -7.27
CA GLU A 98 -10.31 14.66 -6.63
C GLU A 98 -10.54 15.65 -5.49
N VAL A 99 -9.65 15.63 -4.50
CA VAL A 99 -9.75 16.47 -3.29
C VAL A 99 -8.49 17.28 -3.13
N LYS A 100 -8.63 18.56 -2.77
CA LYS A 100 -7.51 19.44 -2.38
C LYS A 100 -7.95 20.37 -1.26
N GLY A 101 -7.41 20.17 -0.06
CA GLY A 101 -7.55 21.14 1.03
C GLY A 101 -9.00 21.38 1.43
N GLY A 102 -9.80 20.31 1.43
CA GLY A 102 -11.24 20.37 1.72
C GLY A 102 -12.14 20.74 0.54
N TYR A 103 -11.60 21.10 -0.62
CA TYR A 103 -12.39 21.27 -1.84
C TYR A 103 -12.44 19.96 -2.64
N VAL A 104 -13.65 19.57 -3.07
CA VAL A 104 -13.91 18.36 -3.85
C VAL A 104 -14.31 18.75 -5.27
N TYR A 105 -13.58 18.21 -6.23
CA TYR A 105 -13.80 18.42 -7.67
C TYR A 105 -14.44 17.17 -8.25
N LEU A 106 -15.66 17.31 -8.77
CA LEU A 106 -16.50 16.18 -9.16
C LEU A 106 -16.79 16.22 -10.65
N THR A 107 -16.30 15.23 -11.40
CA THR A 107 -16.63 15.15 -12.81
C THR A 107 -18.05 14.64 -13.00
N ARG A 108 -18.74 15.20 -13.99
CA ARG A 108 -20.07 14.75 -14.40
C ARG A 108 -19.98 14.16 -15.79
N ARG A 109 -20.84 13.17 -16.03
CA ARG A 109 -21.05 12.63 -17.38
C ARG A 109 -21.61 13.69 -18.34
N GLN A 110 -22.35 14.67 -17.84
CA GLN A 110 -22.88 15.80 -18.59
C GLN A 110 -22.74 17.07 -17.74
N GLY A 111 -22.25 18.16 -18.33
CA GLY A 111 -22.18 19.45 -17.65
C GLY A 111 -20.87 19.75 -16.91
N GLY A 112 -19.76 19.12 -17.29
CA GLY A 112 -18.41 19.48 -16.83
C GLY A 112 -18.09 19.01 -15.40
N MET A 113 -17.41 19.85 -14.62
CA MET A 113 -16.95 19.51 -13.27
C MET A 113 -17.64 20.41 -12.24
N ASP A 114 -18.20 19.85 -11.17
CA ASP A 114 -18.67 20.61 -10.01
C ASP A 114 -17.54 20.83 -9.00
N ILE A 115 -17.66 21.91 -8.23
CA ILE A 115 -16.72 22.27 -7.18
C ILE A 115 -17.51 22.40 -5.89
N VAL A 116 -17.17 21.57 -4.91
CA VAL A 116 -17.78 21.55 -3.58
C VAL A 116 -16.76 22.02 -2.56
N ASP A 117 -17.13 23.00 -1.75
CA ASP A 117 -16.41 23.34 -0.53
C ASP A 117 -16.88 22.39 0.58
N ALA A 118 -15.97 21.53 1.04
CA ALA A 118 -16.14 20.61 2.15
C ALA A 118 -15.09 20.86 3.25
N THR A 119 -14.65 22.12 3.40
CA THR A 119 -13.78 22.54 4.51
C THR A 119 -14.44 22.31 5.88
N ASP A 120 -15.77 22.42 5.95
CA ASP A 120 -16.59 21.78 6.98
C ASP A 120 -17.22 20.50 6.39
N PRO A 121 -16.67 19.31 6.68
CA PRO A 121 -17.15 18.07 6.08
C PRO A 121 -18.54 17.64 6.57
N ALA A 122 -19.08 18.23 7.64
CA ALA A 122 -20.45 18.01 8.09
C ALA A 122 -21.47 18.87 7.31
N HIS A 123 -21.03 19.97 6.70
CA HIS A 123 -21.89 20.91 5.96
C HIS A 123 -21.29 21.30 4.60
N PRO A 124 -21.01 20.34 3.69
CA PRO A 124 -20.47 20.63 2.37
C PRO A 124 -21.44 21.46 1.52
N ARG A 125 -20.91 22.36 0.70
CA ARG A 125 -21.69 23.26 -0.17
C ARG A 125 -21.15 23.26 -1.60
N LEU A 126 -22.05 23.21 -2.59
CA LEU A 126 -21.68 23.46 -3.98
C LEU A 126 -21.33 24.94 -4.15
N VAL A 127 -20.11 25.25 -4.60
CA VAL A 127 -19.60 26.63 -4.73
C VAL A 127 -19.42 27.08 -6.16
N GLY A 128 -19.35 26.14 -7.10
CA GLY A 128 -19.22 26.49 -8.51
C GLY A 128 -19.16 25.28 -9.42
N ASN A 129 -18.92 25.57 -10.69
CA ASN A 129 -18.71 24.57 -11.72
C ASN A 129 -17.66 25.07 -12.71
N TYR A 130 -16.91 24.14 -13.29
CA TYR A 130 -15.97 24.40 -14.36
C TYR A 130 -16.48 23.83 -15.69
N ARG A 131 -16.54 24.69 -16.71
CA ARG A 131 -16.95 24.38 -18.09
C ARG A 131 -16.15 25.26 -19.04
N PHE A 132 -15.18 24.69 -19.76
CA PHE A 132 -14.34 25.47 -20.67
C PHE A 132 -14.94 25.61 -22.07
N ASP A 133 -15.49 24.53 -22.64
CA ASP A 133 -15.97 24.51 -24.01
C ASP A 133 -17.21 23.61 -24.16
N GLY A 134 -18.30 24.03 -23.52
CA GLY A 134 -19.60 23.36 -23.56
C GLY A 134 -19.82 22.29 -22.49
N GLU A 135 -20.79 21.41 -22.74
CA GLU A 135 -21.18 20.31 -21.83
C GLU A 135 -20.37 19.05 -22.09
N ILE A 136 -19.04 19.16 -21.99
CA ILE A 136 -18.13 18.02 -22.15
C ILE A 136 -18.29 17.05 -20.98
N ALA A 137 -18.24 15.75 -21.28
CA ALA A 137 -18.10 14.68 -20.31
C ALA A 137 -16.62 14.51 -19.93
N TYR A 138 -16.30 14.60 -18.64
CA TYR A 138 -14.97 14.27 -18.14
C TYR A 138 -15.00 12.89 -17.47
N GLU A 139 -14.32 11.93 -18.08
CA GLU A 139 -14.29 10.52 -17.64
C GLU A 139 -13.18 10.25 -16.61
N GLY A 140 -12.16 11.11 -16.59
CA GLY A 140 -11.03 11.02 -15.68
C GLY A 140 -10.69 12.38 -15.10
N ILE A 141 -10.21 12.37 -13.87
CA ILE A 141 -9.65 13.51 -13.15
C ILE A 141 -8.48 13.00 -12.32
N THR A 142 -7.35 13.70 -12.39
CA THR A 142 -6.19 13.43 -11.56
C THR A 142 -5.61 14.76 -11.10
N ARG A 143 -4.99 14.77 -9.92
CA ARG A 143 -4.40 15.97 -9.33
C ARG A 143 -2.91 15.81 -9.08
N THR A 144 -2.13 16.79 -9.54
CA THR A 144 -0.74 16.99 -9.13
C THR A 144 -0.59 18.40 -8.57
N GLY A 145 -0.46 18.53 -7.25
CA GLY A 145 -0.40 19.83 -6.58
C GLY A 145 -1.65 20.66 -6.86
N ASP A 146 -1.46 21.77 -7.56
CA ASP A 146 -2.49 22.73 -7.98
C ASP A 146 -3.00 22.51 -9.42
N THR A 147 -2.57 21.44 -10.08
CA THR A 147 -3.00 21.13 -11.46
C THR A 147 -3.93 19.94 -11.47
N LEU A 148 -5.09 20.09 -12.11
CA LEU A 148 -5.97 18.99 -12.51
C LEU A 148 -5.75 18.64 -13.97
N CYS A 149 -5.72 17.34 -14.27
CA CYS A 149 -5.84 16.83 -15.62
C CYS A 149 -7.22 16.19 -15.79
N LEU A 150 -8.02 16.67 -16.74
CA LEU A 150 -9.37 16.19 -17.00
C LEU A 150 -9.41 15.45 -18.34
N GLY A 151 -9.75 14.17 -18.32
CA GLY A 151 -9.94 13.35 -19.52
C GLY A 151 -11.24 13.72 -20.23
N ALA A 152 -11.15 14.52 -21.29
CA ALA A 152 -12.29 14.99 -22.07
C ALA A 152 -12.64 13.96 -23.16
N TYR A 153 -13.79 13.29 -22.99
CA TYR A 153 -14.18 12.16 -23.84
C TYR A 153 -14.10 12.49 -25.33
N GLY A 154 -13.25 11.77 -26.05
CA GLY A 154 -13.06 11.90 -27.50
C GLY A 154 -12.33 13.15 -27.99
N ARG A 155 -11.83 14.01 -27.08
CA ARG A 155 -11.06 15.22 -27.43
C ARG A 155 -9.59 15.09 -27.03
N GLY A 156 -9.32 14.65 -25.82
CA GLY A 156 -7.98 14.70 -25.24
C GLY A 156 -8.00 14.98 -23.74
N VAL A 157 -6.98 15.68 -23.24
CA VAL A 157 -6.84 16.03 -21.82
C VAL A 157 -6.80 17.54 -21.66
N GLU A 158 -7.65 18.03 -20.77
CA GLU A 158 -7.67 19.43 -20.37
C GLU A 158 -6.86 19.64 -19.09
N LEU A 159 -6.08 20.72 -19.04
CA LEU A 159 -5.21 21.06 -17.93
C LEU A 159 -5.79 22.29 -17.22
N VAL A 160 -6.02 22.18 -15.92
CA VAL A 160 -6.72 23.21 -15.14
C VAL A 160 -5.93 23.54 -13.87
N ASP A 161 -5.75 24.82 -13.60
CA ASP A 161 -5.17 25.38 -12.39
C ASP A 161 -6.27 25.54 -11.32
N ILE A 162 -6.03 24.95 -10.16
CA ILE A 162 -6.90 24.99 -8.97
C ILE A 162 -6.17 25.59 -7.75
N SER A 163 -5.18 26.46 -7.98
CA SER A 163 -4.55 27.27 -6.93
C SER A 163 -5.59 28.10 -6.16
N LEU A 164 -6.61 28.61 -6.85
CA LEU A 164 -7.82 29.20 -6.30
C LEU A 164 -9.01 28.24 -6.52
N PRO A 165 -9.42 27.46 -5.50
CA PRO A 165 -10.41 26.39 -5.67
C PRO A 165 -11.75 26.83 -6.26
N GLU A 166 -12.24 28.01 -5.86
CA GLU A 166 -13.53 28.55 -6.32
C GLU A 166 -13.46 29.20 -7.72
N ALA A 167 -12.25 29.39 -8.27
CA ALA A 167 -12.04 29.99 -9.58
C ALA A 167 -11.02 29.21 -10.42
N PRO A 168 -11.30 27.96 -10.80
CA PRO A 168 -10.37 27.17 -11.63
C PRO A 168 -10.13 27.83 -12.98
N ARG A 169 -8.88 27.79 -13.42
CA ARG A 169 -8.44 28.45 -14.65
C ARG A 169 -7.88 27.44 -15.64
N HIS A 170 -8.34 27.49 -16.88
CA HIS A 170 -7.76 26.70 -17.96
C HIS A 170 -6.28 27.05 -18.15
N LEU A 171 -5.42 26.03 -18.15
CA LEU A 171 -4.00 26.15 -18.45
C LEU A 171 -3.75 25.86 -19.92
N GLY A 172 -4.24 24.73 -20.41
CA GLY A 172 -4.01 24.27 -21.76
C GLY A 172 -4.70 22.94 -22.07
N PHE A 173 -4.40 22.39 -23.23
CA PHE A 173 -5.06 21.20 -23.75
C PHE A 173 -4.09 20.32 -24.53
N VAL A 174 -4.21 19.02 -24.33
CA VAL A 174 -3.49 17.99 -25.09
C VAL A 174 -4.48 17.23 -25.95
N PRO A 175 -4.34 17.23 -27.29
CA PRO A 175 -5.21 16.44 -28.16
C PRO A 175 -4.96 14.94 -27.96
N GLY A 176 -6.03 14.15 -28.06
CA GLY A 176 -5.94 12.69 -27.97
C GLY A 176 -7.06 11.98 -28.74
N ARG A 177 -6.82 10.72 -29.08
CA ARG A 177 -7.77 9.83 -29.75
C ARG A 177 -8.43 8.91 -28.72
N ARG A 178 -9.12 9.56 -27.78
CA ARG A 178 -9.70 8.97 -26.54
C ARG A 178 -8.67 8.85 -25.40
N ALA A 179 -8.12 9.99 -25.01
CA ALA A 179 -7.38 10.10 -23.76
C ALA A 179 -8.32 10.05 -22.56
N PHE A 180 -8.07 9.11 -21.65
CA PHE A 180 -8.93 8.86 -20.48
C PHE A 180 -8.34 9.43 -19.20
N ALA A 181 -7.02 9.34 -19.04
CA ALA A 181 -6.31 9.80 -17.87
C ALA A 181 -5.00 10.48 -18.27
N ALA A 182 -4.53 11.40 -17.44
CA ALA A 182 -3.18 11.89 -17.51
C ALA A 182 -2.61 12.08 -16.10
N GLN A 183 -1.31 12.20 -15.99
CA GLN A 183 -0.64 12.51 -14.74
C GLN A 183 0.55 13.42 -15.02
N LEU A 184 0.61 14.55 -14.31
CA LEU A 184 1.78 15.42 -14.34
C LEU A 184 2.79 14.92 -13.30
N LEU A 185 3.98 14.56 -13.74
CA LEU A 185 5.09 14.14 -12.90
C LEU A 185 6.30 15.04 -13.19
N ALA A 186 6.64 15.88 -12.21
CA ALA A 186 7.62 16.95 -12.37
C ALA A 186 7.31 17.78 -13.63
N ASP A 187 8.18 17.69 -14.64
CA ASP A 187 8.11 18.43 -15.90
C ASP A 187 7.47 17.62 -17.04
N HIS A 188 6.88 16.45 -16.77
CA HIS A 188 6.36 15.54 -17.77
C HIS A 188 4.89 15.21 -17.56
N LEU A 189 4.09 15.44 -18.60
CA LEU A 189 2.68 15.07 -18.63
C LEU A 189 2.53 13.74 -19.36
N LEU A 190 2.22 12.71 -18.59
CA LEU A 190 1.95 11.36 -19.07
C LEU A 190 0.46 11.22 -19.39
N VAL A 191 0.12 10.71 -20.56
CA VAL A 191 -1.27 10.60 -21.03
C VAL A 191 -1.56 9.15 -21.41
N ALA A 192 -2.61 8.58 -20.82
CA ALA A 192 -3.19 7.32 -21.24
C ALA A 192 -4.19 7.59 -22.36
N ASP A 193 -3.79 7.26 -23.58
CA ASP A 193 -4.62 7.34 -24.77
C ASP A 193 -4.97 5.93 -25.26
N LEU A 194 -6.27 5.67 -25.45
CA LEU A 194 -6.74 4.35 -25.82
C LEU A 194 -6.20 3.90 -27.18
N GLU A 195 -6.03 4.81 -28.15
CA GLU A 195 -5.56 4.48 -29.49
C GLU A 195 -4.05 4.70 -29.66
N GLU A 196 -3.48 5.73 -29.02
CA GLU A 196 -2.05 6.05 -29.15
C GLU A 196 -1.15 5.34 -28.12
N GLY A 197 -1.72 4.78 -27.05
CA GLY A 197 -1.00 4.15 -25.93
C GLY A 197 -0.56 5.15 -24.87
N LEU A 198 0.65 4.98 -24.32
CA LEU A 198 1.23 5.94 -23.38
C LEU A 198 1.90 7.06 -24.16
N VAL A 199 1.42 8.30 -24.01
CA VAL A 199 1.95 9.47 -24.68
C VAL A 199 2.58 10.41 -23.65
N VAL A 200 3.81 10.85 -23.91
CA VAL A 200 4.57 11.71 -22.99
C VAL A 200 4.73 13.08 -23.60
N TYR A 201 4.32 14.10 -22.86
CA TYR A 201 4.51 15.51 -23.21
C TYR A 201 5.48 16.20 -22.24
N ASP A 202 6.24 17.15 -22.74
CA ASP A 202 6.92 18.17 -21.94
C ASP A 202 5.86 19.11 -21.35
N GLY A 203 5.78 19.12 -20.02
CA GLY A 203 4.80 19.83 -19.21
C GLY A 203 5.35 21.09 -18.52
N ARG A 204 6.58 21.54 -18.85
CA ARG A 204 7.16 22.76 -18.23
C ARG A 204 6.34 24.02 -18.51
N ASP A 205 5.69 24.06 -19.68
CA ASP A 205 4.70 25.06 -20.05
C ASP A 205 3.39 24.36 -20.40
N LEU A 206 2.52 24.22 -19.39
CA LEU A 206 1.22 23.58 -19.53
C LEU A 206 0.26 24.33 -20.47
N SER A 207 0.56 25.57 -20.84
CA SER A 207 -0.22 26.27 -21.87
C SER A 207 0.06 25.77 -23.28
N ARG A 208 1.23 25.14 -23.48
CA ARG A 208 1.68 24.60 -24.76
C ARG A 208 2.47 23.29 -24.59
N PRO A 209 1.83 22.21 -24.09
CA PRO A 209 2.52 20.93 -23.90
C PRO A 209 3.07 20.41 -25.22
N ARG A 210 4.28 19.85 -25.21
CA ARG A 210 4.95 19.38 -26.44
C ARG A 210 5.20 17.89 -26.40
N LEU A 211 4.81 17.18 -27.45
CA LEU A 211 5.05 15.74 -27.55
C LEU A 211 6.56 15.42 -27.45
N VAL A 212 6.93 14.52 -26.55
CA VAL A 212 8.31 14.06 -26.32
C VAL A 212 8.47 12.61 -26.78
N ALA A 213 7.57 11.72 -26.35
CA ALA A 213 7.68 10.29 -26.61
C ALA A 213 6.31 9.61 -26.68
N ARG A 214 6.28 8.40 -27.23
CA ARG A 214 5.11 7.52 -27.30
C ARG A 214 5.55 6.07 -27.13
N ASP A 215 4.82 5.32 -26.30
CA ASP A 215 4.82 3.87 -26.30
C ASP A 215 3.50 3.37 -26.90
N SER A 216 3.52 3.11 -28.21
CA SER A 216 2.36 2.57 -28.94
C SER A 216 2.09 1.09 -28.66
N SER A 217 2.97 0.38 -27.94
CA SER A 217 2.66 -0.98 -27.48
C SER A 217 1.73 -0.98 -26.25
N ALA A 218 1.48 0.20 -25.68
CA ALA A 218 0.55 0.40 -24.58
C ALA A 218 -0.87 0.77 -25.03
N THR A 219 -1.27 0.47 -26.26
CA THR A 219 -2.65 0.70 -26.74
C THR A 219 -3.69 0.11 -25.79
N GLY A 220 -4.86 0.74 -25.73
CA GLY A 220 -5.91 0.40 -24.76
C GLY A 220 -5.74 1.09 -23.41
N ALA A 221 -4.75 1.97 -23.25
CA ALA A 221 -4.49 2.70 -22.01
C ALA A 221 -5.71 3.51 -21.55
N GLN A 222 -6.09 3.33 -20.28
CA GLN A 222 -7.29 3.96 -19.70
C GLN A 222 -6.98 4.66 -18.37
N PHE A 223 -6.19 4.02 -17.50
CA PHE A 223 -5.85 4.55 -16.19
C PHE A 223 -4.34 4.57 -15.99
N LEU A 224 -3.89 5.54 -15.20
CA LEU A 224 -2.51 5.71 -14.80
C LEU A 224 -2.46 5.81 -13.26
N ALA A 225 -1.45 5.20 -12.66
CA ALA A 225 -1.02 5.58 -11.33
C ALA A 225 0.50 5.57 -11.28
N ALA A 226 1.07 6.56 -10.61
CA ALA A 226 2.50 6.68 -10.43
C ALA A 226 2.85 7.11 -9.01
N SER A 227 3.92 6.53 -8.49
CA SER A 227 4.46 6.72 -7.16
C SER A 227 5.90 6.20 -7.14
N GLY A 228 6.78 6.84 -6.36
CA GLY A 228 8.12 6.30 -6.09
C GLY A 228 9.00 5.99 -7.32
N GLY A 229 8.78 6.66 -8.46
CA GLY A 229 9.50 6.36 -9.71
C GLY A 229 8.94 5.19 -10.51
N ILE A 230 7.76 4.69 -10.17
CA ILE A 230 7.04 3.64 -10.90
C ILE A 230 5.80 4.25 -11.54
N LEU A 231 5.47 3.81 -12.76
CA LEU A 231 4.20 4.11 -13.43
C LEU A 231 3.51 2.80 -13.82
N CYS A 232 2.25 2.67 -13.46
CA CYS A 232 1.37 1.60 -13.90
C CYS A 232 0.36 2.14 -14.91
N VAL A 233 0.24 1.46 -16.07
CA VAL A 233 -0.70 1.81 -17.13
C VAL A 233 -1.67 0.65 -17.33
N ALA A 234 -2.94 0.83 -16.94
CA ALA A 234 -3.98 -0.16 -17.21
C ALA A 234 -4.47 -0.07 -18.65
N ARG A 235 -4.55 -1.23 -19.31
CA ARG A 235 -4.97 -1.38 -20.70
C ARG A 235 -6.29 -2.15 -20.82
N GLY A 236 -7.25 -1.88 -19.94
CA GLY A 236 -8.49 -2.65 -19.83
C GLY A 236 -8.20 -4.14 -19.56
N SER A 237 -8.74 -5.04 -20.38
CA SER A 237 -8.51 -6.50 -20.25
C SER A 237 -7.14 -6.98 -20.76
N ALA A 238 -6.33 -6.10 -21.35
CA ALA A 238 -4.96 -6.44 -21.75
C ALA A 238 -3.95 -6.35 -20.59
N GLY A 239 -4.44 -6.15 -19.36
CA GLY A 239 -3.62 -6.09 -18.15
C GLY A 239 -2.94 -4.74 -17.93
N ILE A 240 -1.92 -4.75 -17.08
CA ILE A 240 -1.17 -3.56 -16.66
C ILE A 240 0.24 -3.63 -17.25
N ARG A 241 0.73 -2.52 -17.80
CA ARG A 241 2.16 -2.34 -18.07
C ARG A 241 2.79 -1.56 -16.93
N VAL A 242 3.92 -2.05 -16.42
CA VAL A 242 4.69 -1.40 -15.36
C VAL A 242 5.93 -0.77 -15.97
N TYR A 243 6.14 0.51 -15.69
CA TYR A 243 7.25 1.30 -16.19
C TYR A 243 8.12 1.81 -15.05
N ASN A 244 9.42 1.81 -15.29
CA ASN A 244 10.37 2.58 -14.48
C ASN A 244 10.43 4.03 -15.04
N LEU A 245 10.36 5.01 -14.13
CA LEU A 245 10.40 6.46 -14.38
C LEU A 245 11.72 7.13 -13.96
N GLU A 246 12.83 6.39 -13.85
CA GLU A 246 14.19 6.96 -13.68
C GLU A 246 14.44 8.12 -14.65
N ASP A 247 14.00 7.98 -15.91
CA ASP A 247 13.84 9.09 -16.85
C ASP A 247 12.40 9.13 -17.36
N ALA A 248 11.57 9.99 -16.77
CA ALA A 248 10.17 10.17 -17.14
C ALA A 248 9.98 10.69 -18.58
N ARG A 249 11.03 11.18 -19.28
CA ARG A 249 10.97 11.49 -20.72
C ARG A 249 10.89 10.24 -21.58
N TYR A 250 11.46 9.14 -21.08
CA TYR A 250 11.54 7.85 -21.75
C TYR A 250 11.14 6.73 -20.79
N PRO A 251 9.86 6.67 -20.36
CA PRO A 251 9.37 5.60 -19.50
C PRO A 251 9.70 4.24 -20.13
N ARG A 252 10.37 3.37 -19.39
CA ARG A 252 10.75 2.04 -19.87
C ARG A 252 9.82 1.01 -19.25
N CYS A 253 9.09 0.28 -20.09
CA CYS A 253 8.31 -0.85 -19.63
C CYS A 253 9.27 -1.93 -19.10
N VAL A 254 9.10 -2.32 -17.84
CA VAL A 254 9.93 -3.31 -17.15
C VAL A 254 9.18 -4.60 -16.84
N ALA A 255 7.85 -4.56 -16.78
CA ALA A 255 7.02 -5.75 -16.59
C ALA A 255 5.60 -5.56 -17.17
N GLU A 256 4.90 -6.69 -17.33
CA GLU A 256 3.45 -6.72 -17.57
C GLU A 256 2.77 -7.60 -16.52
N ILE A 257 1.61 -7.17 -16.04
CA ILE A 257 0.74 -7.92 -15.13
C ILE A 257 -0.53 -8.27 -15.90
N GLY A 258 -0.85 -9.55 -16.00
CA GLY A 258 -2.06 -10.04 -16.69
C GLY A 258 -1.78 -11.15 -17.71
N PRO A 259 -2.75 -11.48 -18.58
CA PRO A 259 -4.03 -10.78 -18.78
C PRO A 259 -4.91 -10.81 -17.54
N LEU A 260 -5.66 -9.72 -17.36
CA LEU A 260 -6.64 -9.55 -16.30
C LEU A 260 -8.04 -9.49 -16.92
N GLY A 261 -9.07 -9.63 -16.10
CA GLY A 261 -10.42 -9.15 -16.38
C GLY A 261 -10.44 -7.63 -16.65
N ALA A 262 -11.65 -7.06 -16.71
CA ALA A 262 -11.80 -5.63 -16.96
C ALA A 262 -11.27 -4.81 -15.76
N CYS A 263 -10.09 -4.21 -15.91
CA CYS A 263 -9.57 -3.24 -14.94
C CYS A 263 -10.35 -1.91 -15.05
N PHE A 264 -11.08 -1.56 -14.00
CA PHE A 264 -11.93 -0.36 -13.94
C PHE A 264 -11.27 0.81 -13.23
N HIS A 265 -10.29 0.55 -12.36
CA HIS A 265 -9.48 1.57 -11.72
C HIS A 265 -8.23 0.95 -11.11
N LEU A 266 -7.21 1.78 -10.85
CA LEU A 266 -6.03 1.37 -10.10
C LEU A 266 -5.50 2.53 -9.25
N THR A 267 -4.82 2.21 -8.16
CA THR A 267 -4.08 3.19 -7.37
C THR A 267 -2.75 2.59 -6.94
N LEU A 268 -1.75 3.44 -6.79
CA LEU A 268 -0.42 3.05 -6.33
C LEU A 268 -0.11 3.84 -5.06
N ALA A 269 0.09 3.14 -3.95
CA ALA A 269 0.54 3.72 -2.69
C ALA A 269 1.94 3.18 -2.40
N ASP A 270 2.94 4.07 -2.42
CA ASP A 270 4.35 3.69 -2.38
C ASP A 270 4.70 2.69 -3.49
N SER A 271 5.01 1.44 -3.15
CA SER A 271 5.28 0.34 -4.08
C SER A 271 4.13 -0.68 -4.19
N LEU A 272 2.99 -0.43 -3.54
CA LEU A 272 1.84 -1.34 -3.56
C LEU A 272 0.80 -0.88 -4.58
N LEU A 273 0.59 -1.71 -5.59
CA LEU A 273 -0.42 -1.51 -6.63
C LEU A 273 -1.71 -2.21 -6.22
N PHE A 274 -2.80 -1.44 -6.15
CA PHE A 274 -4.14 -1.95 -5.90
C PHE A 274 -4.98 -1.82 -7.16
N LEU A 275 -5.64 -2.92 -7.54
CA LEU A 275 -6.39 -3.04 -8.78
C LEU A 275 -7.85 -3.32 -8.49
N ALA A 276 -8.74 -2.56 -9.14
CA ALA A 276 -10.15 -2.91 -9.25
C ALA A 276 -10.36 -3.64 -10.58
N GLU A 277 -10.56 -4.96 -10.52
CA GLU A 277 -10.72 -5.83 -11.68
C GLU A 277 -12.08 -6.54 -11.63
N GLY A 278 -13.08 -6.03 -12.34
CA GLY A 278 -14.39 -6.66 -12.37
C GLY A 278 -15.00 -6.78 -10.97
N LEU A 279 -15.04 -8.01 -10.47
CA LEU A 279 -15.55 -8.41 -9.15
C LEU A 279 -14.44 -8.74 -8.15
N GLU A 280 -13.18 -8.37 -8.40
CA GLU A 280 -12.05 -8.67 -7.54
C GLU A 280 -11.18 -7.43 -7.32
N CYS A 281 -10.70 -7.26 -6.09
CA CYS A 281 -9.61 -6.34 -5.78
C CYS A 281 -8.32 -7.15 -5.71
N GLU A 282 -7.30 -6.80 -6.49
CA GLU A 282 -5.98 -7.43 -6.41
C GLU A 282 -4.93 -6.47 -5.86
N VAL A 283 -3.91 -7.02 -5.19
CA VAL A 283 -2.77 -6.27 -4.65
C VAL A 283 -1.47 -6.87 -5.15
N TYR A 284 -0.59 -6.00 -5.64
CA TYR A 284 0.74 -6.34 -6.10
C TYR A 284 1.79 -5.53 -5.36
N ASP A 285 2.89 -6.19 -5.01
CA ASP A 285 4.12 -5.55 -4.58
C ASP A 285 5.02 -5.26 -5.78
N LEU A 286 5.42 -3.99 -5.91
CA LEU A 286 6.29 -3.46 -6.94
C LEU A 286 7.59 -2.89 -6.37
N ARG A 287 8.05 -3.34 -5.19
CA ARG A 287 9.40 -2.99 -4.67
C ARG A 287 10.49 -3.33 -5.69
N ASP A 288 10.33 -4.45 -6.38
CA ASP A 288 11.01 -4.74 -7.64
C ASP A 288 10.00 -4.64 -8.80
N PRO A 289 9.90 -3.49 -9.50
CA PRO A 289 8.90 -3.31 -10.55
C PRO A 289 9.15 -4.17 -11.79
N ALA A 290 10.34 -4.77 -11.95
CA ALA A 290 10.62 -5.73 -13.01
C ALA A 290 10.09 -7.14 -12.69
N HIS A 291 9.82 -7.43 -11.41
CA HIS A 291 9.27 -8.71 -10.95
C HIS A 291 8.06 -8.49 -10.00
N PRO A 292 6.91 -7.98 -10.50
CA PRO A 292 5.72 -7.78 -9.68
C PRO A 292 5.27 -9.06 -8.97
N ILE A 293 5.02 -8.98 -7.66
CA ILE A 293 4.54 -10.11 -6.85
C ILE A 293 3.08 -9.84 -6.47
N ARG A 294 2.15 -10.73 -6.83
CA ARG A 294 0.77 -10.63 -6.34
C ARG A 294 0.74 -11.03 -4.87
N LEU A 295 0.39 -10.10 -4.00
CA LEU A 295 0.27 -10.33 -2.57
C LEU A 295 -1.05 -11.00 -2.22
N GLY A 296 -2.15 -10.54 -2.84
CA GLY A 296 -3.47 -11.00 -2.46
C GLY A 296 -4.58 -10.60 -3.43
N ARG A 297 -5.76 -11.18 -3.20
CA ARG A 297 -7.01 -10.80 -3.84
C ARG A 297 -8.17 -10.87 -2.86
N GLU A 298 -9.15 -9.99 -3.05
CA GLU A 298 -10.40 -10.00 -2.30
C GLU A 298 -11.59 -9.92 -3.24
N PRO A 299 -12.50 -10.92 -3.22
CA PRO A 299 -13.69 -10.89 -4.05
C PRO A 299 -14.68 -9.83 -3.60
N ALA A 300 -15.46 -9.37 -4.57
CA ALA A 300 -16.56 -8.43 -4.43
C ALA A 300 -17.89 -9.11 -4.72
N ALA A 301 -18.93 -8.65 -4.03
CA ALA A 301 -20.28 -9.06 -4.39
C ALA A 301 -20.71 -8.41 -5.72
N GLU A 302 -20.24 -7.19 -5.98
CA GLU A 302 -20.60 -6.37 -7.14
C GLU A 302 -19.35 -5.77 -7.81
N TRP A 303 -19.54 -4.98 -8.87
CA TRP A 303 -18.42 -4.39 -9.58
C TRP A 303 -17.69 -3.33 -8.75
N ILE A 304 -16.36 -3.43 -8.73
CA ILE A 304 -15.53 -2.39 -8.14
C ILE A 304 -15.26 -1.32 -9.20
N SER A 305 -15.84 -0.14 -8.99
CA SER A 305 -15.84 0.98 -9.95
C SER A 305 -14.71 2.00 -9.68
N GLY A 306 -14.25 2.05 -8.44
CA GLY A 306 -13.22 2.97 -7.95
C GLY A 306 -12.48 2.40 -6.75
N ILE A 307 -11.24 2.84 -6.57
CA ILE A 307 -10.34 2.36 -5.53
C ILE A 307 -9.44 3.50 -5.06
N ALA A 308 -9.25 3.59 -3.74
CA ALA A 308 -8.29 4.48 -3.10
C ALA A 308 -7.51 3.73 -2.01
N ALA A 309 -6.33 4.23 -1.67
CA ALA A 309 -5.49 3.67 -0.62
C ALA A 309 -4.92 4.77 0.28
N ARG A 310 -4.74 4.46 1.57
CA ARG A 310 -4.10 5.34 2.58
C ARG A 310 -3.37 4.48 3.61
N GLY A 311 -2.04 4.40 3.51
CA GLY A 311 -1.26 3.49 4.34
C GLY A 311 -1.64 2.03 4.05
N SER A 312 -1.91 1.24 5.09
CA SER A 312 -2.40 -0.15 4.96
C SER A 312 -3.88 -0.26 4.56
N TRP A 313 -4.62 0.85 4.48
CA TRP A 313 -6.06 0.84 4.24
C TRP A 313 -6.39 0.98 2.76
N VAL A 314 -7.34 0.16 2.31
CA VAL A 314 -7.89 0.17 0.95
C VAL A 314 -9.39 0.46 1.03
N PHE A 315 -9.85 1.37 0.17
CA PHE A 315 -11.24 1.78 0.08
C PHE A 315 -11.76 1.44 -1.31
N LEU A 316 -12.84 0.66 -1.39
CA LEU A 316 -13.42 0.17 -2.63
C LEU A 316 -14.82 0.75 -2.83
N ALA A 317 -15.07 1.37 -3.97
CA ALA A 317 -16.42 1.65 -4.44
C ALA A 317 -16.97 0.37 -5.08
N ASP A 318 -17.73 -0.40 -4.31
CA ASP A 318 -18.27 -1.73 -4.66
C ASP A 318 -19.72 -1.61 -5.13
N TRP A 319 -19.95 -0.74 -6.11
CA TRP A 319 -21.24 -0.39 -6.72
C TRP A 319 -22.33 0.09 -5.75
N GLU A 320 -22.76 -0.67 -4.75
CA GLU A 320 -23.81 -0.29 -3.80
C GLU A 320 -23.28 0.30 -2.49
N GLN A 321 -21.98 0.15 -2.23
CA GLN A 321 -21.37 0.44 -0.93
C GLN A 321 -19.91 0.87 -1.08
N VAL A 322 -19.35 1.43 0.00
CA VAL A 322 -17.90 1.54 0.17
C VAL A 322 -17.43 0.44 1.10
N ARG A 323 -16.48 -0.38 0.67
CA ARG A 323 -15.80 -1.35 1.53
C ARG A 323 -14.45 -0.82 1.97
N ILE A 324 -14.16 -1.00 3.25
CA ILE A 324 -12.87 -0.69 3.85
C ILE A 324 -12.18 -2.01 4.15
N LEU A 325 -11.02 -2.19 3.56
CA LEU A 325 -10.15 -3.34 3.76
C LEU A 325 -8.86 -2.87 4.44
N GLU A 326 -8.31 -3.71 5.29
CA GLU A 326 -6.95 -3.55 5.80
C GLU A 326 -6.07 -4.55 5.08
N ARG A 327 -4.92 -4.10 4.57
CA ARG A 327 -3.86 -5.01 4.16
C ARG A 327 -3.35 -5.70 5.42
N GLY A 328 -3.61 -7.01 5.54
CA GLY A 328 -2.93 -7.83 6.55
C GLY A 328 -1.42 -7.78 6.30
N GLU A 329 -0.62 -7.96 7.36
CA GLU A 329 0.76 -8.37 7.16
C GLU A 329 0.72 -9.74 6.48
N GLY A 330 1.57 -9.92 5.47
CA GLY A 330 1.64 -11.17 4.71
C GLY A 330 2.13 -12.32 5.56
N PRO A 331 2.26 -13.55 5.01
CA PRO A 331 3.00 -14.55 5.72
C PRO A 331 4.45 -14.07 5.84
N GLU A 332 4.90 -13.82 7.06
CA GLU A 332 6.24 -13.35 7.36
C GLU A 332 7.09 -14.51 7.88
N ALA A 333 8.34 -14.53 7.42
CA ALA A 333 9.35 -15.39 8.02
C ALA A 333 9.81 -14.67 9.28
N ASP A 334 9.53 -15.23 10.47
CA ASP A 334 9.91 -14.63 11.76
C ASP A 334 10.73 -15.67 12.55
N LEU A 335 12.01 -15.36 12.73
CA LEU A 335 12.97 -16.23 13.38
C LEU A 335 13.15 -15.85 14.84
N PHE A 336 12.69 -16.75 15.72
CA PHE A 336 12.96 -16.66 17.15
C PHE A 336 14.20 -17.47 17.55
N LEU A 337 15.14 -16.83 18.23
CA LEU A 337 16.35 -17.45 18.77
C LEU A 337 16.31 -17.52 20.31
N SER A 338 16.65 -18.67 20.87
CA SER A 338 16.74 -18.86 22.32
C SER A 338 17.81 -19.88 22.72
N PRO A 339 18.62 -19.64 23.76
CA PRO A 339 18.64 -18.44 24.60
C PRO A 339 19.22 -17.21 23.87
N SER A 340 18.99 -16.01 24.44
CA SER A 340 19.50 -14.75 23.87
C SER A 340 21.02 -14.56 24.01
N PHE A 341 21.71 -15.45 24.73
CA PHE A 341 23.16 -15.58 24.79
C PHE A 341 23.53 -17.03 25.16
N LEU A 342 24.73 -17.46 24.78
CA LEU A 342 25.29 -18.76 25.20
C LEU A 342 26.50 -18.56 26.11
N GLY A 343 26.41 -19.12 27.32
CA GLY A 343 27.51 -19.18 28.26
C GLY A 343 28.14 -20.57 28.29
N PHE A 344 29.47 -20.66 28.23
CA PHE A 344 30.25 -21.90 28.34
C PHE A 344 30.99 -22.01 29.69
N GLY A 345 30.70 -21.10 30.63
CA GLY A 345 31.22 -21.15 31.99
C GLY A 345 32.75 -21.16 32.09
N GLY A 346 33.26 -21.83 33.13
CA GLY A 346 34.68 -22.14 33.27
C GLY A 346 35.04 -23.39 32.47
N PHE A 347 36.21 -23.39 31.82
CA PHE A 347 36.63 -24.44 30.88
C PHE A 347 38.09 -24.87 31.11
N GLU A 348 38.45 -26.03 30.57
CA GLU A 348 39.84 -26.50 30.47
C GLU A 348 40.37 -26.35 29.04
N PRO A 349 41.55 -25.73 28.82
CA PRO A 349 42.11 -25.59 27.48
C PRO A 349 42.27 -26.93 26.76
N GLY A 350 41.83 -26.99 25.50
CA GLY A 350 41.87 -28.20 24.67
C GLY A 350 40.70 -29.19 24.89
N VAL A 351 39.78 -28.92 25.82
CA VAL A 351 38.55 -29.69 26.01
C VAL A 351 37.39 -28.93 25.39
N ALA A 352 36.71 -29.55 24.41
CA ALA A 352 35.59 -28.93 23.73
C ALA A 352 34.33 -28.95 24.61
N GLU A 353 33.62 -27.82 24.66
CA GLU A 353 32.32 -27.66 25.32
C GLU A 353 31.24 -27.35 24.28
N THR A 354 29.98 -27.69 24.57
CA THR A 354 28.87 -27.43 23.65
C THR A 354 27.72 -26.67 24.31
N GLY A 355 27.13 -25.75 23.55
CA GLY A 355 25.89 -25.06 23.86
C GLY A 355 24.89 -25.26 22.73
N THR A 356 23.60 -25.09 23.01
CA THR A 356 22.53 -25.26 22.01
C THR A 356 21.71 -23.99 21.87
N LEU A 357 21.56 -23.54 20.63
CA LEU A 357 20.67 -22.45 20.24
C LEU A 357 19.43 -23.04 19.55
N LEU A 358 18.25 -22.83 20.14
CA LEU A 358 16.97 -23.09 19.51
C LEU A 358 16.69 -22.01 18.47
N CYS A 359 16.42 -22.45 17.25
CA CYS A 359 15.90 -21.65 16.15
C CYS A 359 14.45 -22.09 15.92
N ARG A 360 13.51 -21.16 16.03
CA ARG A 360 12.08 -21.44 15.82
C ARG A 360 11.53 -20.48 14.79
N ASN A 361 10.76 -21.01 13.84
CA ASN A 361 9.91 -20.17 13.01
C ASN A 361 8.60 -19.88 13.77
N VAL A 362 8.44 -18.64 14.22
CA VAL A 362 7.21 -18.17 14.88
C VAL A 362 6.28 -17.44 13.91
N GLY A 363 6.72 -17.22 12.68
CA GLY A 363 5.94 -16.66 11.59
C GLY A 363 5.13 -17.71 10.82
N ASP A 364 4.55 -17.26 9.73
CA ASP A 364 3.62 -17.98 8.87
C ASP A 364 4.14 -18.17 7.43
N SER A 365 5.42 -17.83 7.18
CA SER A 365 6.19 -18.17 5.98
C SER A 365 7.47 -18.96 6.32
N PRO A 366 8.01 -19.81 5.43
CA PRO A 366 9.26 -20.52 5.68
C PRO A 366 10.43 -19.57 5.98
N VAL A 367 11.17 -19.87 7.05
CA VAL A 367 12.42 -19.19 7.39
C VAL A 367 13.58 -19.97 6.76
N PHE A 368 14.42 -19.28 5.99
CA PHE A 368 15.68 -19.78 5.45
C PHE A 368 16.84 -19.09 6.16
N ILE A 369 17.54 -19.83 7.02
CA ILE A 369 18.80 -19.41 7.61
C ILE A 369 19.92 -19.73 6.63
N SER A 370 20.54 -18.68 6.09
CA SER A 370 21.56 -18.76 5.05
C SER A 370 22.99 -18.79 5.58
N GLY A 371 23.21 -18.40 6.84
CA GLY A 371 24.51 -18.43 7.48
C GLY A 371 24.42 -18.37 9.00
N ILE A 372 25.27 -19.17 9.66
CA ILE A 372 25.50 -19.15 11.10
C ILE A 372 27.00 -19.17 11.33
N GLU A 373 27.56 -18.04 11.78
CA GLU A 373 29.00 -17.82 11.84
C GLU A 373 29.40 -17.17 13.17
N ALA A 374 30.43 -17.72 13.82
CA ALA A 374 31.00 -17.11 15.02
C ALA A 374 32.07 -16.07 14.64
N SER A 375 32.13 -14.97 15.38
CA SER A 375 33.15 -13.93 15.19
C SER A 375 34.56 -14.32 15.65
N ASP A 376 34.67 -15.37 16.47
CA ASP A 376 35.92 -15.90 17.01
C ASP A 376 36.07 -17.38 16.64
N PRO A 377 37.22 -17.80 16.07
CA PRO A 377 37.45 -19.18 15.61
C PRO A 377 37.49 -20.22 16.73
N ALA A 378 37.59 -19.83 18.00
CA ALA A 378 37.42 -20.75 19.13
C ALA A 378 35.98 -21.30 19.21
N PHE A 379 35.01 -20.66 18.54
CA PHE A 379 33.64 -21.13 18.46
C PHE A 379 33.30 -21.58 17.03
N SER A 380 32.52 -22.66 16.92
CA SER A 380 31.96 -23.14 15.67
C SER A 380 30.50 -23.52 15.87
N ALA A 381 29.69 -23.50 14.81
CA ALA A 381 28.28 -23.85 14.87
C ALA A 381 27.89 -24.82 13.75
N ALA A 382 26.99 -25.74 14.08
CA ALA A 382 26.41 -26.71 13.14
C ALA A 382 24.92 -26.97 13.45
N PRO A 383 24.04 -27.04 12.43
CA PRO A 383 24.32 -26.75 11.01
C PRO A 383 24.61 -25.24 10.78
N ARG A 384 25.21 -24.89 9.63
CA ARG A 384 25.48 -23.47 9.26
C ARG A 384 24.34 -22.81 8.49
N SER A 385 23.35 -23.59 8.09
CA SER A 385 22.17 -23.16 7.35
C SER A 385 21.06 -24.17 7.57
N LEU A 386 19.82 -23.73 7.59
CA LEU A 386 18.65 -24.60 7.69
C LEU A 386 17.40 -23.88 7.18
N ALA A 387 16.35 -24.64 6.88
CA ALA A 387 15.02 -24.14 6.55
C ALA A 387 14.04 -24.60 7.63
N LEU A 388 13.12 -23.73 8.03
CA LEU A 388 12.08 -24.02 9.02
C LEU A 388 10.72 -23.68 8.42
N GLU A 389 9.83 -24.66 8.35
CA GLU A 389 8.42 -24.41 8.06
C GLU A 389 7.74 -23.64 9.21
N PRO A 390 6.59 -22.99 9.00
CA PRO A 390 5.85 -22.31 10.07
C PRO A 390 5.61 -23.19 11.29
N GLY A 391 6.02 -22.72 12.47
CA GLY A 391 5.92 -23.45 13.74
C GLY A 391 7.00 -24.52 13.97
N GLU A 392 7.90 -24.74 13.01
CA GLU A 392 9.01 -25.69 13.15
C GLU A 392 10.13 -25.14 14.05
N GLU A 393 10.78 -26.06 14.77
CA GLU A 393 11.90 -25.79 15.65
C GLU A 393 13.09 -26.67 15.26
N SER A 394 14.29 -26.10 15.32
CA SER A 394 15.55 -26.84 15.13
C SER A 394 16.63 -26.33 16.06
N LEU A 395 17.59 -27.20 16.37
CA LEU A 395 18.71 -26.90 17.26
C LEU A 395 19.99 -26.69 16.45
N VAL A 396 20.67 -25.59 16.75
CA VAL A 396 22.03 -25.31 16.32
C VAL A 396 22.95 -25.60 17.49
N THR A 397 23.88 -26.53 17.29
CA THR A 397 24.91 -26.83 18.28
C THR A 397 26.09 -25.90 18.05
N VAL A 398 26.48 -25.19 19.10
CA VAL A 398 27.65 -24.31 19.13
C VAL A 398 28.73 -25.00 19.94
N THR A 399 29.86 -25.29 19.33
CA THR A 399 31.02 -25.92 19.95
C THR A 399 32.08 -24.87 20.25
N PHE A 400 32.55 -24.83 21.49
CA PHE A 400 33.66 -24.00 21.95
C PHE A 400 34.89 -24.88 22.18
N GLU A 401 35.97 -24.61 21.46
CA GLU A 401 37.27 -25.28 21.59
C GLU A 401 38.32 -24.28 22.11
N PRO A 402 38.51 -24.16 23.44
CA PRO A 402 39.39 -23.16 24.04
C PRO A 402 40.87 -23.44 23.71
N PRO A 403 41.57 -22.55 22.98
CA PRO A 403 42.98 -22.75 22.66
C PRO A 403 43.92 -22.46 23.84
N SER A 404 43.45 -21.70 24.84
CA SER A 404 44.23 -21.31 26.02
C SER A 404 43.30 -20.89 27.15
N ALA A 405 43.80 -20.84 28.38
CA ALA A 405 43.04 -20.33 29.52
C ALA A 405 42.81 -18.81 29.37
N GLY A 406 41.62 -18.32 29.71
CA GLY A 406 41.29 -16.91 29.60
C GLY A 406 39.80 -16.64 29.54
N ARG A 407 39.43 -15.42 29.16
CA ARG A 407 38.05 -15.00 28.90
C ARG A 407 37.86 -14.85 27.40
N PHE A 408 36.77 -15.39 26.88
CA PHE A 408 36.38 -15.27 25.48
C PHE A 408 35.02 -14.59 25.40
N GLU A 409 34.91 -13.59 24.54
CA GLU A 409 33.66 -12.91 24.19
C GLU A 409 33.57 -12.88 22.67
N ALA A 410 32.51 -13.46 22.12
CA ALA A 410 32.27 -13.51 20.68
C ALA A 410 30.79 -13.28 20.37
N GLN A 411 30.45 -13.16 19.10
CA GLN A 411 29.08 -13.12 18.61
C GLN A 411 28.86 -14.29 17.66
N LEU A 412 27.73 -14.97 17.78
CA LEU A 412 27.22 -15.88 16.78
C LEU A 412 26.21 -15.13 15.91
N ARG A 413 26.60 -14.85 14.68
CA ARG A 413 25.78 -14.15 13.70
C ARG A 413 24.92 -15.14 12.93
N VAL A 414 23.61 -14.96 12.98
CA VAL A 414 22.60 -15.73 12.25
C VAL A 414 21.99 -14.84 11.16
N ILE A 415 22.02 -15.27 9.91
CA ILE A 415 21.51 -14.52 8.74
C ILE A 415 20.34 -15.27 8.14
N SER A 416 19.19 -14.62 7.97
CA SER A 416 17.96 -15.24 7.47
C SER A 416 17.21 -14.34 6.46
N ASN A 417 16.15 -14.89 5.87
CA ASN A 417 15.15 -14.14 5.08
C ASN A 417 14.08 -13.46 5.95
N ASP A 418 14.28 -13.42 7.26
CA ASP A 418 13.43 -12.67 8.18
C ASP A 418 13.56 -11.17 7.85
N ALA A 419 12.48 -10.55 7.42
CA ALA A 419 12.51 -9.21 6.83
C ALA A 419 12.73 -8.11 7.88
N ASP A 420 12.27 -8.31 9.11
CA ASP A 420 12.43 -7.34 10.19
C ASP A 420 13.78 -7.51 10.90
N ARG A 421 14.30 -8.75 10.94
CA ARG A 421 15.57 -9.12 11.57
C ARG A 421 16.42 -10.03 10.67
N PRO A 422 16.91 -9.53 9.52
CA PRO A 422 17.68 -10.33 8.57
C PRO A 422 19.03 -10.79 9.13
N VAL A 423 19.50 -10.15 10.20
CA VAL A 423 20.71 -10.53 10.94
C VAL A 423 20.43 -10.45 12.44
N GLN A 424 20.63 -11.56 13.16
CA GLN A 424 20.56 -11.63 14.62
C GLN A 424 21.92 -12.07 15.17
N ASP A 425 22.48 -11.29 16.10
CA ASP A 425 23.75 -11.59 16.77
C ASP A 425 23.48 -12.13 18.19
N VAL A 426 23.93 -13.36 18.48
CA VAL A 426 23.80 -14.02 19.79
C VAL A 426 25.16 -13.98 20.51
N PRO A 427 25.30 -13.31 21.66
CA PRO A 427 26.55 -13.27 22.41
C PRO A 427 27.00 -14.65 22.89
N LEU A 428 28.29 -14.94 22.73
CA LEU A 428 28.98 -16.13 23.23
C LEU A 428 29.97 -15.72 24.31
N LEU A 429 29.86 -16.30 25.51
CA LEU A 429 30.67 -15.96 26.67
C LEU A 429 31.33 -17.22 27.26
N ALA A 430 32.65 -17.20 27.41
CA ALA A 430 33.38 -18.26 28.11
C ALA A 430 34.47 -17.69 29.03
N GLY A 431 34.84 -18.43 30.07
CA GLY A 431 35.84 -18.02 31.05
C GLY A 431 35.30 -17.07 32.12
N THR A 432 33.98 -16.87 32.17
CA THR A 432 33.28 -16.32 33.32
C THR A 432 32.96 -17.47 34.26
N ARG A 433 33.61 -17.53 35.43
CA ARG A 433 33.30 -18.53 36.45
C ARG A 433 31.82 -18.42 36.82
N ASP A 434 31.07 -19.51 36.72
CA ASP A 434 29.75 -19.60 37.33
C ASP A 434 29.92 -19.41 38.83
N LEU A 435 29.32 -18.35 39.37
CA LEU A 435 29.40 -18.06 40.80
C LEU A 435 28.44 -19.01 41.52
N GLY A 436 28.98 -19.90 42.34
CA GLY A 436 28.20 -20.73 43.23
C GLY A 436 27.75 -19.95 44.48
N PRO A 437 26.73 -20.44 45.23
CA PRO A 437 26.43 -19.92 46.55
C PRO A 437 27.66 -19.92 47.46
N GLY A 438 28.11 -18.74 47.87
CA GLY A 438 29.32 -18.54 48.70
C GLY A 438 30.53 -17.95 47.97
N ASP A 439 30.50 -17.87 46.63
CA ASP A 439 31.53 -17.16 45.86
C ASP A 439 31.41 -15.63 46.04
N VAL A 440 32.53 -14.92 45.93
CA VAL A 440 32.56 -13.44 45.98
C VAL A 440 31.91 -12.90 44.72
N ALA A 441 30.76 -12.22 44.87
CA ALA A 441 30.08 -11.58 43.76
C ALA A 441 30.99 -10.50 43.10
N PRO A 442 31.12 -10.50 41.76
CA PRO A 442 31.87 -9.49 41.03
C PRO A 442 31.17 -8.13 41.20
N ASP A 443 31.96 -7.08 41.19
CA ASP A 443 31.43 -5.73 41.24
C ASP A 443 30.94 -5.32 39.85
N PHE A 444 29.65 -5.09 39.70
CA PHE A 444 29.02 -4.61 38.47
C PHE A 444 28.04 -3.49 38.78
N SER A 445 27.64 -2.75 37.74
CA SER A 445 26.65 -1.68 37.85
C SER A 445 25.36 -2.06 37.14
N LEU A 446 24.22 -1.85 37.79
CA LEU A 446 22.88 -2.01 37.20
C LEU A 446 22.21 -0.65 37.13
N VAL A 447 21.49 -0.40 36.04
CA VAL A 447 20.58 0.75 35.96
C VAL A 447 19.21 0.30 36.46
N ASN A 448 18.70 0.94 37.49
CA ASN A 448 17.35 0.69 37.97
C ASN A 448 16.35 1.17 36.92
N ALA A 449 15.56 0.25 36.38
CA ALA A 449 14.58 0.54 35.33
C ALA A 449 13.47 1.51 35.75
N LEU A 450 13.22 1.69 37.05
CA LEU A 450 12.15 2.56 37.56
C LEU A 450 12.57 4.02 37.68
N ASP A 451 13.82 4.29 38.06
CA ASP A 451 14.30 5.64 38.39
C ASP A 451 15.57 6.05 37.63
N GLY A 452 16.10 5.18 36.76
CA GLY A 452 17.28 5.41 35.94
C GLY A 452 18.59 5.49 36.72
N ARG A 453 18.59 5.20 38.03
CA ARG A 453 19.81 5.30 38.84
C ARG A 453 20.72 4.12 38.60
N THR A 454 22.00 4.40 38.36
CA THR A 454 23.04 3.38 38.35
C THR A 454 23.41 3.00 39.78
N ILE A 455 23.23 1.72 40.12
CA ILE A 455 23.60 1.13 41.41
C ILE A 455 24.80 0.23 41.16
N ARG A 456 25.87 0.45 41.92
CA ARG A 456 27.06 -0.40 41.86
C ARG A 456 27.00 -1.44 42.98
N LEU A 457 27.21 -2.71 42.67
CA LEU A 457 27.02 -3.79 43.65
C LEU A 457 27.93 -3.65 44.88
N SER A 458 29.15 -3.14 44.70
CA SER A 458 30.07 -2.81 45.81
C SER A 458 29.50 -1.82 46.82
N GLU A 459 28.57 -0.96 46.45
CA GLU A 459 27.90 -0.02 47.35
C GLU A 459 26.91 -0.73 48.30
N LEU A 460 26.50 -1.95 47.95
CA LEU A 460 25.54 -2.75 48.71
C LEU A 460 26.20 -3.81 49.61
N ARG A 461 27.52 -3.75 49.79
CA ARG A 461 28.28 -4.74 50.56
C ARG A 461 27.73 -4.91 51.98
N GLY A 462 27.53 -6.17 52.38
CA GLY A 462 27.00 -6.53 53.71
C GLY A 462 25.47 -6.45 53.84
N ARG A 463 24.75 -6.17 52.75
CA ARG A 463 23.28 -6.21 52.70
C ARG A 463 22.82 -7.38 51.82
N PRO A 464 21.72 -8.08 52.17
CA PRO A 464 21.09 -8.99 51.22
C PRO A 464 20.55 -8.19 50.03
N VAL A 465 20.90 -8.61 48.82
CA VAL A 465 20.47 -7.99 47.56
C VAL A 465 19.59 -8.98 46.81
N LEU A 466 18.37 -8.58 46.46
CA LEU A 466 17.50 -9.30 45.56
C LEU A 466 17.54 -8.62 44.19
N ILE A 467 17.94 -9.33 43.15
CA ILE A 467 17.92 -8.84 41.77
C ILE A 467 16.72 -9.49 41.09
N THR A 468 15.78 -8.68 40.62
CA THR A 468 14.57 -9.14 39.92
C THR A 468 14.61 -8.65 38.48
N PHE A 469 14.45 -9.57 37.52
CA PHE A 469 14.29 -9.25 36.11
C PHE A 469 12.82 -9.33 35.73
N PHE A 470 12.30 -8.31 35.05
CA PHE A 470 10.97 -8.33 34.45
C PHE A 470 11.14 -8.57 32.95
N ALA A 471 10.52 -9.63 32.41
CA ALA A 471 10.35 -9.76 30.97
C ALA A 471 9.26 -8.78 30.53
N GLY A 472 9.58 -7.86 29.61
CA GLY A 472 8.57 -7.13 28.86
C GLY A 472 7.96 -8.07 27.84
N TRP A 473 6.63 -8.19 27.85
CA TRP A 473 5.86 -8.96 26.87
C TRP A 473 5.57 -8.10 25.66
#